data_AF-A0A4U8YYZ8-F1
#
_entry.id   AF-A0A4U8YYZ8-F1
#
_cell.length_a   1.000
_cell.length_b   1.000
_cell.length_c   1.000
_cell.angle_alpha   90.00
_cell.angle_beta   90.00
_cell.angle_gamma   90.00
#
_symmetry.space_group_name_H-M   'P 1'
#
loop_
_entity.id
_entity.type
_entity.pdbx_description
1 polymer ?
#
loop_
_entity_poly.entity_id
_entity_poly.type
_entity_poly.pdbx_seq_one_letter_code
_entity_poly.pdbx_strand_id
1 'polypeptide(L)'
;MPRSKHLPLILSAIVFTVMLASCATQMGATHSHESFDWAREDPLAFLAFLQTKKDDPCPTVVVPEIPDTWLTKEHLSRLQELLDSREPCANVHSIYSSFRDCRMSTVGHEAAFLMEGFRKGSYPPEMNSGGAELDMEALRHLNPMRP
;
A
#
# COMPACT_ATOMS: atom_id res chain seq x y z
N MET A 1 40.09 71.51 29.05
CA MET A 1 39.10 70.84 29.92
C MET A 1 38.16 71.93 30.43
N PRO A 2 36.83 71.77 30.26
CA PRO A 2 36.06 70.99 31.23
C PRO A 2 35.15 69.93 30.58
N ARG A 3 34.64 69.06 31.45
CA ARG A 3 34.00 67.76 31.22
C ARG A 3 32.61 67.83 31.88
N SER A 4 31.53 67.48 31.19
CA SER A 4 30.24 67.05 31.79
C SER A 4 29.35 66.50 30.65
N LYS A 5 29.13 65.19 30.46
CA LYS A 5 28.29 64.23 31.21
C LYS A 5 26.78 64.57 31.21
N HIS A 6 26.00 63.87 30.38
CA HIS A 6 24.95 62.89 30.75
C HIS A 6 23.91 62.68 29.62
N LEU A 7 23.58 61.39 29.39
CA LEU A 7 22.50 60.70 28.64
C LEU A 7 21.08 61.35 28.76
N PRO A 8 19.98 60.89 28.07
CA PRO A 8 19.72 59.56 27.45
C PRO A 8 18.86 59.52 26.16
N LEU A 9 18.67 58.28 25.66
CA LEU A 9 17.51 57.73 24.92
C LEU A 9 16.86 58.58 23.82
N ILE A 10 17.06 58.17 22.56
CA ILE A 10 15.99 58.23 21.57
C ILE A 10 15.72 56.82 21.04
N LEU A 11 14.54 56.34 21.42
CA LEU A 11 13.76 55.27 20.79
C LEU A 11 13.92 55.28 19.27
N SER A 12 14.28 54.15 18.68
CA SER A 12 13.84 53.82 17.32
C SER A 12 13.65 52.31 17.25
N ALA A 13 12.39 51.89 17.41
CA ALA A 13 11.61 51.21 16.37
C ALA A 13 12.13 49.78 16.10
N ILE A 14 11.50 48.73 16.65
CA ILE A 14 10.30 48.08 16.07
C ILE A 14 10.64 47.69 14.61
N VAL A 15 10.84 46.43 14.24
CA VAL A 15 9.78 45.45 13.96
C VAL A 15 10.40 44.06 13.76
N PHE A 16 9.75 43.08 14.39
CA PHE A 16 9.81 41.64 14.14
C PHE A 16 9.74 41.28 12.64
N THR A 17 10.70 40.53 12.12
CA THR A 17 10.50 39.73 10.89
C THR A 17 11.01 38.31 11.10
N VAL A 18 10.19 37.53 11.80
CA VAL A 18 10.15 36.07 11.62
C VAL A 18 9.40 35.82 10.31
N MET A 19 10.08 35.37 9.26
CA MET A 19 9.45 34.75 8.11
C MET A 19 10.22 33.48 7.76
N LEU A 20 9.63 32.37 8.19
CA LEU A 20 9.96 31.00 7.81
C LEU A 20 9.76 30.86 6.29
N ALA A 21 10.83 30.86 5.51
CA ALA A 21 10.78 30.42 4.12
C ALA A 21 10.83 28.89 4.08
N SER A 22 9.72 28.28 4.49
CA SER A 22 9.42 26.86 4.25
C SER A 22 8.89 26.74 2.82
N CYS A 23 9.78 26.51 1.85
CA CYS A 23 9.37 26.07 0.52
C CYS A 23 9.16 24.54 0.54
N ALA A 24 8.04 24.13 1.11
CA ALA A 24 7.29 22.95 0.69
C ALA A 24 6.47 23.36 -0.57
N THR A 25 6.20 22.60 -1.63
CA THR A 25 6.38 21.19 -1.99
C THR A 25 5.91 21.03 -3.46
N GLN A 26 6.39 19.96 -4.13
CA GLN A 26 5.83 19.24 -5.29
C GLN A 26 5.69 19.94 -6.66
N MET A 27 6.25 19.31 -7.69
CA MET A 27 5.46 18.49 -8.64
C MET A 27 6.41 17.87 -9.67
N GLY A 28 6.27 16.57 -9.89
CA GLY A 28 7.08 15.84 -10.87
C GLY A 28 7.34 14.37 -10.57
N ALA A 29 6.66 13.75 -9.59
CA ALA A 29 6.41 12.32 -9.71
C ALA A 29 5.39 12.18 -10.84
N THR A 30 5.87 12.00 -12.07
CA THR A 30 5.07 11.37 -13.09
C THR A 30 4.65 10.03 -12.50
N HIS A 31 3.40 9.92 -12.05
CA HIS A 31 2.78 8.62 -11.81
C HIS A 31 2.74 7.92 -13.17
N SER A 32 3.85 7.27 -13.54
CA SER A 32 3.76 6.15 -14.44
C SER A 32 2.75 5.21 -13.78
N HIS A 33 1.65 4.96 -14.48
CA HIS A 33 0.79 3.83 -14.20
C HIS A 33 1.62 2.57 -14.48
N GLU A 34 2.57 2.25 -13.60
CA GLU A 34 3.28 0.98 -13.67
C GLU A 34 2.22 -0.08 -13.38
N SER A 35 1.88 -0.82 -14.43
CA SER A 35 1.13 -2.06 -14.39
C SER A 35 2.05 -3.16 -13.88
N PHE A 36 1.50 -4.06 -13.08
CA PHE A 36 2.23 -5.24 -12.63
C PHE A 36 2.53 -6.20 -13.79
N ASP A 37 3.76 -6.72 -13.87
CA ASP A 37 4.19 -7.65 -14.92
C ASP A 37 3.91 -9.10 -14.50
N TRP A 38 2.68 -9.55 -14.76
CA TRP A 38 2.20 -10.90 -14.43
C TRP A 38 3.01 -12.04 -15.08
N ALA A 39 3.77 -11.77 -16.14
CA ALA A 39 4.56 -12.79 -16.82
C ALA A 39 5.90 -13.05 -16.14
N ARG A 40 6.38 -12.13 -15.30
CA ARG A 40 7.74 -12.15 -14.74
C ARG A 40 7.77 -12.11 -13.23
N GLU A 41 6.78 -11.47 -12.61
CA GLU A 41 6.73 -11.23 -11.17
C GLU A 41 5.89 -12.29 -10.46
N ASP A 42 6.27 -12.62 -9.22
CA ASP A 42 5.63 -13.64 -8.40
C ASP A 42 4.55 -13.05 -7.47
N PRO A 43 3.75 -13.89 -6.78
CA PRO A 43 2.71 -13.42 -5.87
C PRO A 43 3.20 -12.52 -4.71
N LEU A 44 4.45 -12.63 -4.28
CA LEU A 44 4.99 -11.78 -3.21
C LEU A 44 5.39 -10.43 -3.75
N ALA A 45 5.96 -10.39 -4.97
CA ALA A 45 6.16 -9.15 -5.70
C ALA A 45 4.82 -8.43 -5.93
N PHE A 46 3.73 -9.17 -6.15
CA PHE A 46 2.40 -8.57 -6.24
C PHE A 46 1.96 -7.91 -4.92
N LEU A 47 2.18 -8.54 -3.78
CA LEU A 47 1.91 -7.92 -2.46
C LEU A 47 2.73 -6.64 -2.25
N ALA A 48 4.01 -6.66 -2.64
CA ALA A 48 4.86 -5.46 -2.59
C ALA A 48 4.34 -4.36 -3.53
N PHE A 49 3.88 -4.73 -4.74
CA PHE A 49 3.25 -3.81 -5.67
C PHE A 49 1.97 -3.17 -5.09
N LEU A 50 1.11 -3.94 -4.42
CA LEU A 50 -0.10 -3.40 -3.76
C LEU A 50 0.24 -2.35 -2.69
N GLN A 51 1.35 -2.51 -1.97
CA GLN A 51 1.80 -1.51 -0.99
C GLN A 51 2.17 -0.19 -1.66
N THR A 52 2.72 -0.21 -2.89
CA THR A 52 3.04 1.03 -3.63
C THR A 52 1.80 1.83 -4.03
N LYS A 53 0.62 1.19 -4.06
CA LYS A 53 -0.67 1.78 -4.45
C LYS A 53 -1.51 2.22 -3.25
N LYS A 54 -1.02 2.06 -2.02
CA LYS A 54 -1.79 2.33 -0.79
C LYS A 54 -2.23 3.79 -0.64
N ASP A 55 -1.50 4.73 -1.25
CA ASP A 55 -1.77 6.17 -1.18
C ASP A 55 -2.56 6.69 -2.39
N ASP A 56 -2.97 5.80 -3.32
CA ASP A 56 -3.81 6.17 -4.45
C ASP A 56 -5.21 6.63 -3.95
N PRO A 57 -5.87 7.60 -4.63
CA PRO A 57 -7.20 8.08 -4.21
C PRO A 57 -8.27 6.99 -4.09
N CYS A 58 -8.11 5.90 -4.84
CA CYS A 58 -8.87 4.66 -4.69
C CYS A 58 -7.84 3.52 -4.71
N PRO A 59 -7.36 3.05 -3.55
CA PRO A 59 -6.25 2.10 -3.42
C PRO A 59 -6.74 0.69 -3.74
N THR A 60 -6.91 0.43 -5.04
CA THR A 60 -7.43 -0.83 -5.57
C THR A 60 -6.74 -1.16 -6.88
N VAL A 61 -6.40 -2.44 -7.06
CA VAL A 61 -5.75 -2.95 -8.26
C VAL A 61 -6.67 -3.93 -8.98
N VAL A 62 -6.84 -3.68 -10.27
CA VAL A 62 -7.58 -4.57 -11.18
C VAL A 62 -6.68 -5.77 -11.49
N VAL A 63 -7.16 -6.97 -11.25
CA VAL A 63 -6.45 -8.21 -11.59
C VAL A 63 -7.13 -8.86 -12.80
N PRO A 64 -6.39 -9.10 -13.90
CA PRO A 64 -6.92 -9.80 -15.08
C PRO A 64 -7.13 -11.28 -14.79
N GLU A 65 -7.61 -12.03 -15.78
CA GLU A 65 -7.50 -13.48 -15.75
C GLU A 65 -6.01 -13.86 -15.79
N ILE A 66 -5.54 -14.58 -14.77
CA ILE A 66 -4.16 -15.04 -14.67
C ILE A 66 -4.10 -16.57 -14.71
N PRO A 67 -3.03 -17.17 -15.26
CA PRO A 67 -2.91 -18.62 -15.31
C PRO A 67 -2.88 -19.24 -13.91
N ASP A 68 -3.55 -20.38 -13.72
CA ASP A 68 -3.56 -21.14 -12.46
C ASP A 68 -2.16 -21.57 -11.99
N THR A 69 -1.17 -21.56 -12.91
CA THR A 69 0.23 -21.87 -12.61
C THR A 69 1.01 -20.71 -12.00
N TRP A 70 0.45 -19.49 -11.96
CA TRP A 70 1.14 -18.32 -11.40
C TRP A 70 1.29 -18.41 -9.88
N LEU A 71 0.24 -18.88 -9.19
CA LEU A 71 0.26 -19.11 -7.75
C LEU A 71 0.47 -20.59 -7.44
N THR A 72 1.70 -20.95 -7.08
CA THR A 72 2.07 -22.34 -6.76
C THR A 72 2.24 -22.59 -5.25
N LYS A 73 2.33 -23.86 -4.87
CA LYS A 73 2.53 -24.32 -3.49
C LYS A 73 3.80 -23.76 -2.83
N GLU A 74 4.84 -23.46 -3.60
CA GLU A 74 6.11 -22.90 -3.12
C GLU A 74 5.96 -21.47 -2.58
N HIS A 75 4.89 -20.76 -2.96
CA HIS A 75 4.58 -19.43 -2.43
C HIS A 75 3.86 -19.50 -1.09
N LEU A 76 3.17 -20.60 -0.77
CA LEU A 76 2.26 -20.67 0.37
C LEU A 76 2.95 -20.46 1.72
N SER A 77 4.13 -21.04 1.93
CA SER A 77 4.86 -20.83 3.20
C SER A 77 5.20 -19.36 3.42
N ARG A 78 5.65 -18.66 2.36
CA ARG A 78 5.97 -17.23 2.41
C ARG A 78 4.71 -16.36 2.58
N LEU A 79 3.59 -16.73 1.96
CA LEU A 79 2.30 -16.05 2.15
C LEU A 79 1.76 -16.25 3.57
N GLN A 80 1.93 -17.45 4.14
CA GLN A 80 1.46 -17.78 5.47
C GLN A 80 2.16 -16.95 6.56
N GLU A 81 3.45 -16.66 6.38
CA GLU A 81 4.22 -15.76 7.26
C GLU A 81 3.66 -14.32 7.28
N LEU A 82 2.93 -13.92 6.22
CA LEU A 82 2.40 -12.57 6.07
C LEU A 82 0.98 -12.41 6.62
N LEU A 83 0.28 -13.49 6.99
CA LEU A 83 -1.15 -13.45 7.38
C LEU A 83 -1.47 -12.49 8.53
N ASP A 84 -0.51 -12.26 9.43
CA ASP A 84 -0.66 -11.33 10.56
C ASP A 84 -0.27 -9.88 10.24
N SER A 85 0.22 -9.61 9.02
CA SER A 85 0.64 -8.27 8.63
C SER A 85 -0.53 -7.30 8.58
N ARG A 86 -0.36 -6.19 9.31
CA ARG A 86 -1.28 -5.04 9.32
C ARG A 86 -0.77 -3.88 8.47
N GLU A 87 0.30 -4.10 7.71
CA GLU A 87 0.84 -3.07 6.84
C GLU A 87 -0.20 -2.69 5.76
N PRO A 88 -0.50 -1.40 5.57
CA PRO A 88 -1.52 -0.99 4.62
C PRO A 88 -1.11 -1.23 3.17
N CYS A 89 -2.05 -1.71 2.35
CA CYS A 89 -1.88 -1.86 0.91
C CYS A 89 -3.18 -1.58 0.15
N ALA A 90 -3.09 -1.47 -1.17
CA ALA A 90 -4.27 -1.50 -2.01
C ALA A 90 -4.99 -2.85 -1.93
N ASN A 91 -6.30 -2.84 -2.10
CA ASN A 91 -7.10 -4.05 -2.22
C ASN A 91 -7.10 -4.56 -3.68
N VAL A 92 -7.71 -5.72 -3.91
CA VAL A 92 -7.81 -6.36 -5.22
C VAL A 92 -9.26 -6.40 -5.68
N HIS A 93 -9.49 -6.16 -6.97
CA HIS A 93 -10.74 -6.55 -7.63
C HIS A 93 -10.48 -7.23 -8.98
N SER A 94 -11.31 -8.20 -9.31
CA SER A 94 -11.29 -8.89 -10.61
C SER A 94 -11.75 -7.95 -11.73
N ILE A 95 -11.20 -8.13 -12.93
CA ILE A 95 -11.70 -7.48 -14.17
C ILE A 95 -13.20 -7.71 -14.43
N TYR A 96 -13.79 -8.76 -13.86
CA TYR A 96 -15.21 -9.06 -14.02
C TYR A 96 -16.12 -8.36 -13.00
N SER A 97 -15.54 -7.67 -12.01
CA SER A 97 -16.31 -6.94 -11.01
C SER A 97 -16.89 -5.65 -11.59
N SER A 98 -18.19 -5.43 -11.37
CA SER A 98 -18.86 -4.15 -11.64
C SER A 98 -18.73 -3.16 -10.47
N PHE A 99 -18.19 -3.60 -9.34
CA PHE A 99 -17.99 -2.79 -8.14
C PHE A 99 -16.51 -2.60 -7.85
N ARG A 100 -16.12 -1.33 -7.69
CA ARG A 100 -14.77 -0.94 -7.29
C ARG A 100 -14.79 -0.54 -5.81
N ASP A 101 -14.27 -1.42 -4.95
CA ASP A 101 -14.09 -1.12 -3.54
C ASP A 101 -12.85 -0.23 -3.36
N CYS A 102 -13.03 1.02 -2.92
CA CYS A 102 -11.91 1.94 -2.66
C CYS A 102 -11.41 1.88 -1.20
N ARG A 103 -11.81 0.89 -0.41
CA ARG A 103 -11.28 0.71 0.95
C ARG A 103 -9.88 0.12 0.90
N MET A 104 -8.99 0.69 1.69
CA MET A 104 -7.64 0.18 1.90
C MET A 104 -7.68 -1.20 2.55
N SER A 105 -6.71 -2.05 2.19
CA SER A 105 -6.54 -3.39 2.74
C SER A 105 -5.27 -3.47 3.59
N THR A 106 -4.88 -4.69 3.99
CA THR A 106 -3.57 -4.98 4.58
C THR A 106 -2.87 -6.10 3.84
N VAL A 107 -1.54 -6.13 3.93
CA VAL A 107 -0.72 -7.19 3.33
C VAL A 107 -1.16 -8.58 3.79
N GLY A 108 -1.53 -8.74 5.08
CA GLY A 108 -2.00 -10.02 5.59
C GLY A 108 -3.35 -10.45 5.03
N HIS A 109 -4.27 -9.51 4.81
CA HIS A 109 -5.56 -9.79 4.18
C HIS A 109 -5.38 -10.19 2.71
N GLU A 110 -4.53 -9.48 1.95
CA GLU A 110 -4.28 -9.81 0.55
C GLU A 110 -3.45 -11.10 0.38
N ALA A 111 -2.56 -11.41 1.33
CA ALA A 111 -1.89 -12.71 1.38
C ALA A 111 -2.89 -13.84 1.60
N ALA A 112 -3.85 -13.66 2.52
CA ALA A 112 -4.94 -14.62 2.73
C ALA A 112 -5.80 -14.78 1.47
N PHE A 113 -6.11 -13.69 0.77
CA PHE A 113 -6.88 -13.71 -0.47
C PHE A 113 -6.15 -14.45 -1.61
N LEU A 114 -4.82 -14.30 -1.71
CA LEU A 114 -4.00 -15.14 -2.60
C LEU A 114 -4.10 -16.62 -2.22
N MET A 115 -3.86 -16.98 -0.96
CA MET A 115 -3.91 -18.37 -0.50
C MET A 115 -5.29 -19.01 -0.71
N GLU A 116 -6.37 -18.23 -0.56
CA GLU A 116 -7.73 -18.65 -0.89
C GLU A 116 -7.90 -18.91 -2.40
N GLY A 117 -7.27 -18.08 -3.23
CA GLY A 117 -7.17 -18.31 -4.67
C GLY A 117 -6.48 -19.63 -5.02
N PHE A 118 -5.36 -19.95 -4.34
CA PHE A 118 -4.71 -21.25 -4.47
C PHE A 118 -5.66 -22.39 -4.09
N ARG A 119 -6.35 -22.26 -2.94
CA ARG A 119 -7.28 -23.28 -2.44
C ARG A 119 -8.46 -23.54 -3.40
N LYS A 120 -8.93 -22.50 -4.09
CA LYS A 120 -10.01 -22.58 -5.09
C LYS A 120 -9.52 -22.94 -6.49
N GLY A 121 -8.21 -22.90 -6.73
CA GLY A 121 -7.60 -23.17 -8.03
C GLY A 121 -7.72 -22.03 -9.03
N SER A 122 -8.08 -20.82 -8.59
CA SER A 122 -8.18 -19.64 -9.44
C SER A 122 -7.98 -18.36 -8.63
N TYR A 123 -7.35 -17.36 -9.25
CA TYR A 123 -7.17 -16.04 -8.63
C TYR A 123 -7.60 -14.94 -9.59
N PRO A 124 -8.33 -13.91 -9.13
CA PRO A 124 -8.90 -13.76 -7.79
C PRO A 124 -9.98 -14.82 -7.44
N PRO A 125 -10.06 -15.30 -6.18
CA PRO A 125 -11.07 -16.29 -5.78
C PRO A 125 -12.50 -15.72 -5.70
N GLU A 126 -12.64 -14.40 -5.66
CA GLU A 126 -13.90 -13.65 -5.58
C GLU A 126 -13.78 -12.33 -6.36
N MET A 127 -14.88 -11.62 -6.56
CA MET A 127 -14.87 -10.38 -7.35
C MET A 127 -14.04 -9.25 -6.73
N ASN A 128 -13.91 -9.21 -5.41
CA ASN A 128 -13.15 -8.20 -4.69
C ASN A 128 -12.64 -8.73 -3.34
N SER A 129 -11.43 -8.35 -2.94
CA SER A 129 -10.85 -8.79 -1.66
C SER A 129 -11.48 -8.09 -0.46
N GLY A 130 -11.90 -6.84 -0.61
CA GLY A 130 -12.38 -6.02 0.53
C GLY A 130 -13.66 -6.53 1.21
N GLY A 131 -14.41 -7.43 0.58
CA GLY A 131 -15.60 -8.07 1.15
C GLY A 131 -15.47 -9.58 1.33
N ALA A 132 -14.30 -10.14 1.02
CA ALA A 132 -14.09 -11.58 1.05
C ALA A 132 -14.10 -12.10 2.50
N GLU A 133 -14.89 -13.14 2.75
CA GLU A 133 -14.88 -13.86 4.03
C GLU A 133 -13.79 -14.94 3.98
N LEU A 134 -12.67 -14.68 4.66
CA LEU A 134 -11.50 -15.54 4.64
C LEU A 134 -11.39 -16.33 5.95
N ASP A 135 -11.35 -17.67 5.84
CA ASP A 135 -11.09 -18.55 6.99
C ASP A 135 -9.60 -18.52 7.34
N MET A 136 -9.21 -17.51 8.10
CA MET A 136 -7.82 -17.28 8.48
C MET A 136 -7.21 -18.46 9.25
N GLU A 137 -8.00 -19.19 10.03
CA GLU A 137 -7.50 -20.36 10.76
C GLU A 137 -7.21 -21.50 9.79
N ALA A 138 -8.12 -21.79 8.85
CA ALA A 138 -7.86 -22.79 7.82
C ALA A 138 -6.63 -22.44 6.96
N LEU A 139 -6.43 -21.17 6.64
CA LEU A 139 -5.29 -20.71 5.85
C LEU A 139 -3.94 -20.83 6.61
N ARG A 140 -3.95 -20.65 7.94
CA ARG A 140 -2.76 -20.89 8.79
C ARG A 140 -2.34 -22.35 8.84
N HIS A 141 -3.27 -23.27 8.61
CA HIS A 141 -3.00 -24.72 8.59
C HIS A 141 -3.05 -25.30 7.18
N LEU A 142 -3.10 -24.44 6.16
CA LEU A 142 -3.14 -24.88 4.76
C LEU A 142 -1.83 -25.62 4.45
N ASN A 143 -1.96 -26.93 4.25
CA ASN A 143 -0.82 -27.77 3.95
C ASN A 143 -0.51 -27.69 2.44
N PRO A 144 0.67 -27.20 2.03
CA PRO A 144 1.05 -27.08 0.62
C PRO A 144 1.21 -28.43 -0.10
N MET A 145 1.09 -29.55 0.61
CA MET A 145 1.31 -30.91 0.09
C MET A 145 0.02 -31.69 -0.21
N ARG A 146 -1.17 -31.13 0.00
CA ARG A 146 -2.42 -31.79 -0.36
C ARG A 146 -2.95 -31.21 -1.68
N PRO A 147 -3.13 -32.05 -2.73
CA PRO A 147 -3.71 -31.61 -4.01
C PRO A 147 -5.18 -31.23 -3.86
#